data_AF-A0A8C5L3C0-F1
#
_entry.id   AF-A0A8C5L3C0-F1
#
_cell.length_a   1.000
_cell.length_b   1.000
_cell.length_c   1.000
_cell.angle_alpha   90.00
_cell.angle_beta   90.00
_cell.angle_gamma   90.00
#
_symmetry.space_group_name_H-M   'P 1'
#
loop_
_entity.id
_entity.type
_entity.pdbx_description
1 polymer ?
#
loop_
_entity_poly.entity_id
_entity_poly.type
_entity_poly.pdbx_seq_one_letter_code
_entity_poly.pdbx_strand_id
1 'polypeptide(L)'
;MAPKRKASGGTEGPKKKKGQKGTGEEDSFRSTAEALRAAPTDQRKFHVDATCPLSQKPGTQVHKDYDCTLNQTNVVSNNNKFYIIQLLEDGGRFACWNRWGRVGEVGMSKLSYFACLDDAKKDFEKKFRDKTKNNWAEREHFVACPGKYTLIDVQGKATEAQEALQVDGGSARTVVKPCSLDPATQKLITNIFSKDMFKDTMALMKLDVKKMPLGKLSKQQIARGFEALEALEGALKAPPGAGQSLEELSSHFYTVIPHDFGRSRPPPINSLDILQAKKDMLLVLADIELAQTLQAASQEEERVEEVPHPLDRDYQLLKCQLQLLDSGTDEYKVIQIYLKQTGHNYRCPALQHVWKVNREGEGDRFQAHSKLGNRKLLWHGTNVAVVAAILTSGLRIMPHSGGRAGKGIYFASENSKSANYVTTMCCGGHQVGYMFLSEVALGREYHISSDDPSLKSPPAGFNCVIARGRTEPDPTQDIELELDGQRVVVPQGQPVPCREFVSSSFSQSEYLIYQESQCRLRYLLEIHL
;
A
#
# COMPACT_ATOMS: atom_id res chain seq x y z
N MET A 1 38.18 50.11 -42.57
CA MET A 1 38.91 50.81 -41.49
C MET A 1 37.87 51.45 -40.58
N ALA A 2 37.91 51.17 -39.27
CA ALA A 2 37.07 51.82 -38.25
C ALA A 2 37.49 53.31 -38.07
N PRO A 3 36.93 54.14 -37.15
CA PRO A 3 35.88 53.92 -36.14
C PRO A 3 34.96 55.16 -35.85
N LYS A 4 34.18 55.04 -34.75
CA LYS A 4 33.69 56.07 -33.79
C LYS A 4 32.22 56.52 -33.89
N ARG A 5 31.41 56.09 -32.90
CA ARG A 5 30.97 56.89 -31.72
C ARG A 5 29.92 56.12 -30.92
N LYS A 6 30.03 56.13 -29.59
CA LYS A 6 28.91 55.90 -28.66
C LYS A 6 28.95 56.93 -27.54
N ALA A 7 27.78 57.48 -27.26
CA ALA A 7 27.46 58.33 -26.13
C ALA A 7 26.69 57.53 -25.06
N SER A 8 26.62 58.13 -23.88
CA SER A 8 26.23 57.64 -22.56
C SER A 8 24.73 57.60 -22.27
N GLY A 9 24.35 56.73 -21.31
CA GLY A 9 23.35 57.03 -20.27
C GLY A 9 22.06 56.20 -20.28
N GLY A 10 21.75 55.53 -19.16
CA GLY A 10 20.35 55.22 -18.80
C GLY A 10 20.04 53.81 -18.25
N THR A 11 20.07 53.71 -16.90
CA THR A 11 19.10 53.04 -16.00
C THR A 11 18.80 51.54 -16.07
N GLU A 12 18.84 50.95 -14.88
CA GLU A 12 18.60 49.55 -14.51
C GLU A 12 17.16 49.08 -14.73
N GLY A 13 17.04 47.82 -15.17
CA GLY A 13 15.82 47.03 -15.29
C GLY A 13 16.15 45.52 -15.16
N PRO A 14 15.16 44.67 -14.84
CA PRO A 14 15.31 43.60 -13.84
C PRO A 14 15.97 42.30 -14.34
N LYS A 15 16.66 41.64 -13.38
CA LYS A 15 17.38 40.36 -13.53
C LYS A 15 16.47 39.23 -14.07
N LYS A 16 16.74 38.79 -15.30
CA LYS A 16 16.31 37.49 -15.83
C LYS A 16 16.92 36.37 -14.98
N LYS A 17 16.08 35.63 -14.25
CA LYS A 17 16.42 34.30 -13.70
C LYS A 17 16.71 33.36 -14.88
N LYS A 18 17.97 32.92 -14.99
CA LYS A 18 18.37 31.84 -15.90
C LYS A 18 17.67 30.56 -15.47
N GLY A 19 17.08 29.89 -16.45
CA GLY A 19 16.38 28.62 -16.28
C GLY A 19 17.31 27.53 -15.80
N GLN A 20 16.77 26.72 -14.88
CA GLN A 20 17.32 25.43 -14.52
C GLN A 20 16.75 24.42 -15.53
N LYS A 21 17.61 24.02 -16.48
CA LYS A 21 17.41 22.81 -17.27
C LYS A 21 17.49 21.60 -16.33
N GLY A 22 16.61 20.64 -16.59
CA GLY A 22 16.47 19.43 -15.80
C GLY A 22 17.75 18.61 -15.70
N THR A 23 17.95 18.06 -14.51
CA THR A 23 18.70 16.84 -14.24
C THR A 23 17.68 15.83 -13.73
N GLY A 24 17.55 14.73 -14.46
CA GLY A 24 16.55 13.72 -14.20
C GLY A 24 17.02 12.61 -13.26
N GLU A 25 16.05 11.74 -13.00
CA GLU A 25 16.17 10.28 -13.21
C GLU A 25 16.72 9.39 -12.07
N GLU A 26 17.34 9.91 -11.01
CA GLU A 26 17.66 9.12 -9.79
C GLU A 26 16.70 9.36 -8.59
N ASP A 27 15.86 10.40 -8.67
CA ASP A 27 15.24 11.05 -7.51
C ASP A 27 13.96 10.38 -6.95
N SER A 28 13.19 9.63 -7.76
CA SER A 28 11.88 9.10 -7.32
C SER A 28 11.97 7.77 -6.55
N PHE A 29 12.99 6.95 -6.85
CA PHE A 29 13.25 5.65 -6.23
C PHE A 29 13.69 5.78 -4.78
N ARG A 30 14.66 6.67 -4.59
CA ARG A 30 15.11 7.17 -3.30
C ARG A 30 13.92 7.77 -2.55
N SER A 31 13.09 8.59 -3.17
CA SER A 31 12.01 9.31 -2.48
C SER A 31 11.01 8.49 -1.63
N THR A 32 10.46 7.33 -2.03
CA THR A 32 9.53 6.57 -1.13
C THR A 32 10.27 5.76 -0.08
N ALA A 33 11.35 5.05 -0.44
CA ALA A 33 12.18 4.38 0.55
C ALA A 33 12.82 5.39 1.53
N GLU A 34 13.20 6.58 1.06
CA GLU A 34 13.65 7.72 1.85
C GLU A 34 12.52 8.35 2.66
N ALA A 35 11.31 8.50 2.13
CA ALA A 35 10.18 8.99 2.90
C ALA A 35 9.82 8.02 4.04
N LEU A 36 9.84 6.71 3.78
CA LEU A 36 9.66 5.67 4.80
C LEU A 36 10.83 5.62 5.79
N ARG A 37 12.07 5.89 5.36
CA ARG A 37 13.26 5.98 6.23
C ARG A 37 13.32 7.27 7.06
N ALA A 38 12.86 8.38 6.50
CA ALA A 38 12.83 9.70 7.13
C ALA A 38 11.61 9.87 8.05
N ALA A 39 10.65 8.95 7.98
CA ALA A 39 9.55 8.89 8.93
C ALA A 39 10.10 8.73 10.35
N PRO A 40 9.59 9.50 11.33
CA PRO A 40 9.98 9.36 12.72
C PRO A 40 9.84 7.91 13.19
N THR A 41 10.79 7.44 13.98
CA THR A 41 10.66 6.13 14.63
C THR A 41 9.65 6.26 15.76
N ASP A 42 8.46 5.68 15.58
CA ASP A 42 7.42 5.69 16.61
C ASP A 42 7.91 5.02 17.90
N GLN A 43 7.39 5.47 19.05
CA GLN A 43 7.73 4.89 20.35
C GLN A 43 7.33 3.42 20.38
N ARG A 44 8.34 2.53 20.45
CA ARG A 44 8.12 1.08 20.57
C ARG A 44 7.44 0.76 21.90
N LYS A 45 6.19 0.32 21.85
CA LYS A 45 5.54 -0.41 22.96
C LYS A 45 5.95 -1.88 22.85
N PHE A 46 6.22 -2.54 23.97
CA PHE A 46 6.63 -3.94 23.99
C PHE A 46 5.60 -4.77 24.74
N HIS A 47 5.18 -5.89 24.14
CA HIS A 47 4.19 -6.80 24.73
C HIS A 47 4.80 -8.17 24.91
N VAL A 48 4.44 -8.83 26.00
CA VAL A 48 4.83 -10.23 26.24
C VAL A 48 4.28 -11.08 25.11
N ASP A 49 5.12 -11.96 24.55
CA ASP A 49 4.71 -12.90 23.52
C ASP A 49 3.50 -13.71 24.00
N ALA A 50 2.42 -13.73 23.20
CA ALA A 50 1.14 -14.32 23.59
C ALA A 50 1.20 -15.83 23.88
N THR A 51 2.27 -16.51 23.48
CA THR A 51 2.49 -17.93 23.77
C THR A 51 3.36 -18.16 25.00
N CYS A 52 3.88 -17.09 25.61
CA CYS A 52 4.58 -17.15 26.88
C CYS A 52 3.58 -17.48 27.99
N PRO A 53 3.84 -18.48 28.86
CA PRO A 53 2.95 -18.78 29.98
C PRO A 53 2.73 -17.61 30.95
N LEU A 54 3.62 -16.62 30.96
CA LEU A 54 3.52 -15.42 31.78
C LEU A 54 2.69 -14.30 31.11
N SER A 55 2.26 -14.46 29.86
CA SER A 55 1.56 -13.38 29.12
C SER A 55 0.20 -13.00 29.73
N GLN A 56 -0.44 -13.94 30.41
CA GLN A 56 -1.74 -13.72 31.08
C GLN A 56 -1.58 -13.24 32.53
N LYS A 57 -0.34 -13.14 33.04
CA LYS A 57 -0.10 -12.76 34.43
C LYS A 57 -0.11 -11.23 34.58
N PRO A 58 -1.02 -10.67 35.40
CA PRO A 58 -1.05 -9.23 35.65
C PRO A 58 0.29 -8.73 36.21
N GLY A 59 0.83 -7.66 35.63
CA GLY A 59 2.09 -7.05 36.05
C GLY A 59 3.36 -7.64 35.42
N THR A 60 3.26 -8.70 34.60
CA THR A 60 4.40 -9.13 33.77
C THR A 60 4.53 -8.21 32.56
N GLN A 61 5.73 -7.68 32.34
CA GLN A 61 6.03 -6.83 31.20
C GLN A 61 7.40 -7.14 30.60
N VAL A 62 7.61 -6.70 29.36
CA VAL A 62 8.95 -6.70 28.76
C VAL A 62 9.81 -5.65 29.48
N HIS A 63 11.02 -6.03 29.87
CA HIS A 63 11.95 -5.12 30.52
C HIS A 63 12.57 -4.16 29.50
N LYS A 64 12.19 -2.89 29.58
CA LYS A 64 12.68 -1.82 28.70
C LYS A 64 12.53 -2.25 27.23
N ASP A 65 13.63 -2.25 26.49
CA ASP A 65 13.71 -2.54 25.07
C ASP A 65 14.22 -3.95 24.75
N TYR A 66 14.43 -4.81 25.75
CA TYR A 66 14.95 -6.18 25.60
C TYR A 66 13.88 -7.14 25.00
N ASP A 67 13.48 -6.83 23.76
CA ASP A 67 12.59 -7.61 22.90
C ASP A 67 13.15 -7.60 21.48
N CYS A 68 13.27 -8.78 20.87
CA CYS A 68 13.63 -8.86 19.46
C CYS A 68 12.97 -10.03 18.76
N THR A 69 12.64 -9.80 17.49
CA THR A 69 12.20 -10.82 16.55
C THR A 69 13.23 -10.94 15.44
N LEU A 70 13.73 -12.15 15.25
CA LEU A 70 14.77 -12.47 14.29
C LEU A 70 14.20 -13.41 13.22
N ASN A 71 14.64 -13.23 11.97
CA ASN A 71 14.24 -14.10 10.86
C ASN A 71 15.46 -14.58 10.07
N GLN A 72 15.34 -15.76 9.47
CA GLN A 72 16.35 -16.35 8.61
C GLN A 72 15.70 -17.23 7.54
N THR A 73 15.93 -16.87 6.28
CA THR A 73 15.54 -17.68 5.15
C THR A 73 16.76 -18.11 4.34
N ASN A 74 16.77 -19.37 3.91
CA ASN A 74 17.66 -19.89 2.88
C ASN A 74 16.82 -20.75 1.94
N VAL A 75 16.64 -20.23 0.72
CA VAL A 75 15.83 -20.85 -0.32
C VAL A 75 16.38 -22.22 -0.69
N VAL A 76 17.70 -22.37 -0.87
CA VAL A 76 18.35 -23.63 -1.28
C VAL A 76 18.15 -24.74 -0.24
N SER A 77 18.38 -24.45 1.04
CA SER A 77 18.30 -25.43 2.12
C SER A 77 16.89 -25.58 2.72
N ASN A 78 15.85 -24.98 2.13
CA ASN A 78 14.49 -24.92 2.67
C ASN A 78 14.43 -24.49 4.15
N ASN A 79 15.30 -23.55 4.54
CA ASN A 79 15.24 -22.94 5.85
C ASN A 79 14.37 -21.69 5.75
N ASN A 80 13.34 -21.62 6.59
CA ASN A 80 12.52 -20.42 6.76
C ASN A 80 12.14 -20.34 8.24
N LYS A 81 13.00 -19.71 9.04
CA LYS A 81 13.03 -19.85 10.50
C LYS A 81 12.95 -18.52 11.19
N PHE A 82 12.25 -18.49 12.31
CA PHE A 82 12.20 -17.33 13.20
C PHE A 82 12.84 -17.64 14.56
N TYR A 83 13.17 -16.58 15.29
CA TYR A 83 13.59 -16.63 16.68
C TYR A 83 13.12 -15.36 17.41
N ILE A 84 12.42 -15.50 18.53
CA ILE A 84 11.97 -14.41 19.40
C ILE A 84 12.75 -14.53 20.71
N ILE A 85 13.22 -13.41 21.22
CA ILE A 85 13.91 -13.29 22.51
C ILE A 85 13.29 -12.13 23.27
N GLN A 86 12.81 -12.37 24.50
CA GLN A 86 12.27 -11.35 25.39
C GLN A 86 12.86 -11.49 26.79
N LEU A 87 13.24 -10.36 27.40
CA LEU A 87 13.49 -10.28 28.84
C LEU A 87 12.23 -9.76 29.51
N LEU A 88 11.68 -10.54 30.43
CA LEU A 88 10.45 -10.26 31.15
C LEU A 88 10.76 -9.92 32.60
N GLU A 89 9.97 -9.00 33.16
CA GLU A 89 10.00 -8.60 34.56
C GLU A 89 8.62 -8.82 35.20
N ASP A 90 8.60 -9.48 36.35
CA ASP A 90 7.39 -9.86 37.09
C ASP A 90 7.64 -9.72 38.60
N GLY A 91 7.21 -8.60 39.19
CA GLY A 91 7.29 -8.37 40.63
C GLY A 91 8.69 -8.55 41.22
N GLY A 92 9.72 -8.05 40.53
CA GLY A 92 11.14 -8.15 40.95
C GLY A 92 11.84 -9.46 40.56
N ARG A 93 11.16 -10.38 39.87
CA ARG A 93 11.76 -11.57 39.25
C ARG A 93 11.97 -11.34 37.75
N PHE A 94 13.03 -11.92 37.19
CA PHE A 94 13.40 -11.76 35.79
C PHE A 94 13.34 -13.10 35.06
N ALA A 95 12.87 -13.10 33.82
CA ALA A 95 12.86 -14.31 32.99
C ALA A 95 13.22 -14.00 31.53
N CYS A 96 14.03 -14.85 30.91
CA CYS A 96 14.27 -14.81 29.47
C CYS A 96 13.35 -15.82 28.77
N TRP A 97 12.48 -15.30 27.91
CA TRP A 97 11.63 -16.06 27.01
C TRP A 97 12.28 -16.18 25.64
N ASN A 98 12.40 -17.41 25.15
CA ASN A 98 12.89 -17.72 23.82
C ASN A 98 11.84 -18.54 23.08
N ARG A 99 11.52 -18.18 21.84
CA ARG A 99 10.62 -18.97 20.97
C ARG A 99 11.17 -19.06 19.56
N TRP A 100 11.17 -20.25 18.97
CA TRP A 100 11.77 -20.46 17.66
C TRP A 100 11.09 -21.58 16.90
N GLY A 101 11.15 -21.52 15.58
CA GLY A 101 10.54 -22.53 14.74
C GLY A 101 10.53 -22.11 13.28
N ARG A 102 9.69 -22.79 12.51
CA ARG A 102 9.43 -22.44 11.12
C ARG A 102 8.47 -21.24 11.03
N VAL A 103 8.68 -20.35 10.08
CA VAL A 103 7.75 -19.22 9.81
C VAL A 103 6.35 -19.77 9.48
N GLY A 104 5.29 -19.14 9.99
CA GLY A 104 3.91 -19.66 9.98
C GLY A 104 3.50 -20.54 11.17
N GLU A 105 4.46 -21.23 11.79
CA GLU A 105 4.22 -22.17 12.90
C GLU A 105 4.46 -21.55 14.29
N VAL A 106 3.88 -22.16 15.32
CA VAL A 106 4.03 -21.72 16.73
C VAL A 106 5.47 -21.91 17.21
N GLY A 107 6.12 -23.01 16.81
CA GLY A 107 7.48 -23.36 17.18
C GLY A 107 7.63 -23.99 18.55
N MET A 108 8.89 -24.15 18.98
CA MET A 108 9.30 -24.54 20.32
C MET A 108 9.62 -23.30 21.15
N SER A 109 9.57 -23.43 22.47
CA SER A 109 9.89 -22.33 23.38
C SER A 109 10.69 -22.78 24.60
N LYS A 110 11.31 -21.81 25.27
CA LYS A 110 12.01 -21.98 26.54
C LYS A 110 11.88 -20.72 27.37
N LEU A 111 11.40 -20.88 28.60
CA LEU A 111 11.39 -19.85 29.63
C LEU A 111 12.48 -20.16 30.66
N SER A 112 13.36 -19.20 30.95
CA SER A 112 14.46 -19.35 31.91
C SER A 112 14.37 -18.24 32.96
N TYR A 113 14.37 -18.59 34.24
CA TYR A 113 14.25 -17.64 35.35
C TYR A 113 15.61 -17.25 35.90
N PHE A 114 15.72 -16.00 36.36
CA PHE A 114 16.93 -15.41 36.92
C PHE A 114 16.62 -14.67 38.22
N ALA A 115 17.53 -14.77 39.18
CA ALA A 115 17.40 -14.10 40.48
C ALA A 115 17.78 -12.62 40.44
N CYS A 116 18.63 -12.21 39.48
CA CYS A 116 19.04 -10.81 39.30
C CYS A 116 18.91 -10.37 37.84
N LEU A 117 18.71 -9.07 37.63
CA LEU A 117 18.51 -8.48 36.31
C LEU A 117 19.74 -8.62 35.41
N ASP A 118 20.95 -8.47 35.99
CA ASP A 118 22.19 -8.46 35.21
C ASP A 118 22.46 -9.82 34.56
N ASP A 119 22.14 -10.92 35.25
CA ASP A 119 22.28 -12.26 34.68
C ASP A 119 21.25 -12.52 33.59
N ALA A 120 20.01 -12.04 33.75
CA ALA A 120 18.99 -12.11 32.71
C ALA A 120 19.41 -11.33 31.44
N LYS A 121 19.95 -10.12 31.62
CA LYS A 121 20.49 -9.31 30.50
C LYS A 121 21.64 -10.01 29.80
N LYS A 122 22.60 -10.58 30.55
CA LYS A 122 23.70 -11.35 29.97
C LYS A 122 23.21 -12.55 29.16
N ASP A 123 22.19 -13.27 29.64
CA ASP A 123 21.63 -14.40 28.88
C ASP A 123 20.94 -13.94 27.59
N PHE A 124 20.14 -12.87 27.67
CA PHE A 124 19.51 -12.26 26.50
C PHE A 124 20.56 -11.83 25.45
N GLU A 125 21.56 -11.06 25.87
CA GLU A 125 22.58 -10.49 24.99
C GLU A 125 23.48 -11.58 24.39
N LYS A 126 23.82 -12.59 25.20
CA LYS A 126 24.52 -13.78 24.71
C LYS A 126 23.69 -14.49 23.65
N LYS A 127 22.39 -14.71 23.91
CA LYS A 127 21.50 -15.38 22.95
C LYS A 127 21.40 -14.59 21.65
N PHE A 128 21.19 -13.28 21.74
CA PHE A 128 21.15 -12.39 20.59
C PHE A 128 22.43 -12.51 19.77
N ARG A 129 23.60 -12.34 20.40
CA ARG A 129 24.91 -12.45 19.73
C ARG A 129 25.16 -13.83 19.12
N ASP A 130 24.77 -14.91 19.79
CA ASP A 130 24.91 -16.27 19.25
C ASP A 130 24.13 -16.46 17.93
N LYS A 131 22.93 -15.85 17.85
CA LYS A 131 22.01 -15.96 16.71
C LYS A 131 22.31 -14.99 15.59
N THR A 132 22.85 -13.80 15.89
CA THR A 132 23.02 -12.71 14.92
C THR A 132 24.48 -12.37 14.62
N LYS A 133 25.42 -12.74 15.49
CA LYS A 133 26.80 -12.23 15.54
C LYS A 133 26.93 -10.72 15.79
N ASN A 134 25.86 -10.06 16.23
CA ASN A 134 25.86 -8.63 16.56
C ASN A 134 25.75 -8.45 18.08
N ASN A 135 26.25 -7.32 18.60
CA ASN A 135 26.05 -6.93 19.99
C ASN A 135 24.68 -6.26 20.15
N TRP A 136 23.97 -6.55 21.24
CA TRP A 136 22.67 -5.95 21.51
C TRP A 136 22.74 -4.42 21.68
N ALA A 137 23.79 -3.93 22.35
CA ALA A 137 24.03 -2.50 22.53
C ALA A 137 24.17 -1.74 21.20
N GLU A 138 24.66 -2.42 20.14
CA GLU A 138 24.93 -1.85 18.81
C GLU A 138 23.83 -2.21 17.80
N ARG A 139 22.66 -2.67 18.26
CA ARG A 139 21.57 -3.16 17.37
C ARG A 139 21.05 -2.12 16.37
N GLU A 140 21.25 -0.84 16.61
CA GLU A 140 20.93 0.23 15.66
C GLU A 140 21.83 0.21 14.41
N HIS A 141 23.03 -0.35 14.55
CA HIS A 141 24.02 -0.54 13.46
C HIS A 141 24.11 -2.01 13.04
N PHE A 142 22.98 -2.74 13.08
CA PHE A 142 22.93 -4.17 12.80
C PHE A 142 23.49 -4.52 11.41
N VAL A 143 24.40 -5.50 11.36
CA VAL A 143 24.94 -6.04 10.11
C VAL A 143 24.51 -7.49 9.91
N ALA A 144 23.80 -7.76 8.81
CA ALA A 144 23.38 -9.12 8.47
C ALA A 144 24.60 -9.99 8.15
N CYS A 145 24.70 -11.14 8.82
CA CYS A 145 25.79 -12.10 8.63
C CYS A 145 25.32 -13.34 7.85
N PRO A 146 26.08 -13.84 6.87
CA PRO A 146 25.77 -15.07 6.15
C PRO A 146 25.51 -16.24 7.11
N GLY A 147 24.43 -16.98 6.86
CA GLY A 147 24.05 -18.15 7.68
C GLY A 147 23.59 -17.82 9.11
N LYS A 148 23.36 -16.55 9.43
CA LYS A 148 22.81 -16.09 10.72
C LYS A 148 21.44 -15.45 10.57
N TYR A 149 20.78 -15.21 11.71
CA TYR A 149 19.49 -14.53 11.73
C TYR A 149 19.66 -13.01 11.55
N THR A 150 18.67 -12.38 10.93
CA THR A 150 18.57 -10.92 10.77
C THR A 150 17.49 -10.36 11.68
N LEU A 151 17.75 -9.18 12.25
CA LEU A 151 16.78 -8.45 13.06
C LEU A 151 15.66 -7.87 12.17
N ILE A 152 14.41 -8.14 12.57
CA ILE A 152 13.20 -7.57 11.97
C ILE A 152 12.69 -6.50 12.91
N ASP A 153 12.45 -5.31 12.36
CA ASP A 153 11.86 -4.23 13.13
C ASP A 153 10.35 -4.48 13.26
N VAL A 154 9.91 -4.65 14.50
CA VAL A 154 8.57 -5.10 14.86
C VAL A 154 8.02 -4.10 15.87
N GLN A 155 7.15 -3.19 15.43
CA GLN A 155 6.51 -2.20 16.33
C GLN A 155 5.49 -2.90 17.25
N GLY A 156 5.54 -2.82 18.58
CA GLY A 156 4.51 -3.52 19.36
C GLY A 156 3.11 -2.93 19.13
N LYS A 157 2.08 -3.79 19.21
CA LYS A 157 0.67 -3.44 19.03
C LYS A 157 0.34 -2.10 19.72
N ALA A 158 -0.14 -1.12 18.95
CA ALA A 158 -1.02 -0.10 19.50
C ALA A 158 -2.20 -0.84 20.16
N THR A 159 -2.44 -0.51 21.42
CA THR A 159 -3.37 -1.19 22.33
C THR A 159 -4.68 -1.56 21.63
N GLU A 160 -5.14 -2.79 21.87
CA GLU A 160 -6.54 -3.17 21.73
C GLU A 160 -7.35 -2.38 22.76
N ALA A 161 -7.60 -1.11 22.47
CA ALA A 161 -8.57 -0.30 23.20
C ALA A 161 -9.95 -0.52 22.59
N GLN A 162 -10.45 -1.76 22.68
CA GLN A 162 -11.89 -2.08 22.64
C GLN A 162 -12.10 -3.57 22.92
N GLU A 163 -12.20 -3.89 24.21
CA GLU A 163 -13.11 -4.88 24.80
C GLU A 163 -13.12 -4.67 26.33
N ALA A 164 -13.46 -3.45 26.76
CA ALA A 164 -13.70 -3.15 28.18
C ALA A 164 -14.55 -1.87 28.32
N LEU A 165 -15.71 -1.81 27.68
CA LEU A 165 -16.81 -0.96 28.17
C LEU A 165 -17.71 -1.81 29.05
N GLN A 166 -17.17 -2.23 30.21
CA GLN A 166 -17.89 -2.56 31.44
C GLN A 166 -16.91 -3.09 32.48
N VAL A 167 -16.31 -2.20 33.28
CA VAL A 167 -16.11 -2.45 34.71
C VAL A 167 -16.24 -1.13 35.45
N ASP A 168 -17.03 -1.21 36.52
CA ASP A 168 -17.41 -0.17 37.47
C ASP A 168 -16.19 0.54 38.11
N GLY A 169 -16.30 1.86 38.33
CA GLY A 169 -15.41 2.61 39.23
C GLY A 169 -14.57 3.76 38.62
N GLY A 170 -15.15 4.95 38.55
CA GLY A 170 -14.44 6.23 38.77
C GLY A 170 -13.48 6.76 37.70
N SER A 171 -14.00 7.23 36.55
CA SER A 171 -13.36 8.25 35.71
C SER A 171 -14.45 8.95 34.87
N ALA A 172 -14.25 10.22 34.52
CA ALA A 172 -15.24 11.07 33.84
C ALA A 172 -15.93 10.36 32.66
N ARG A 173 -17.27 10.33 32.65
CA ARG A 173 -18.07 9.74 31.57
C ARG A 173 -17.91 10.58 30.30
N THR A 174 -17.02 10.17 29.40
CA THR A 174 -16.98 10.70 28.03
C THR A 174 -18.28 10.35 27.31
N VAL A 175 -19.00 11.33 26.79
CA VAL A 175 -20.25 11.12 26.03
C VAL A 175 -19.89 10.94 24.55
N VAL A 176 -20.28 9.80 23.96
CA VAL A 176 -20.06 9.53 22.53
C VAL A 176 -21.28 10.02 21.73
N LYS A 177 -21.05 10.84 20.70
CA LYS A 177 -22.13 11.33 19.82
C LYS A 177 -22.70 10.20 18.93
N PRO A 178 -23.99 10.27 18.54
CA PRO A 178 -24.53 9.40 17.50
C PRO A 178 -23.76 9.54 16.18
N CYS A 179 -23.64 8.45 15.42
CA CYS A 179 -22.96 8.49 14.14
C CYS A 179 -23.71 9.37 13.13
N SER A 180 -23.00 10.23 12.42
CA SER A 180 -23.58 11.12 11.41
C SER A 180 -23.71 10.48 10.01
N LEU A 181 -23.02 9.36 9.78
CA LEU A 181 -22.95 8.68 8.50
C LEU A 181 -24.21 7.84 8.23
N ASP A 182 -24.61 7.74 6.96
CA ASP A 182 -25.66 6.80 6.54
C ASP A 182 -25.21 5.34 6.68
N PRO A 183 -26.13 4.35 6.76
CA PRO A 183 -25.78 2.96 7.00
C PRO A 183 -24.82 2.33 5.97
N ALA A 184 -24.92 2.71 4.69
CA ALA A 184 -24.04 2.18 3.66
C ALA A 184 -22.62 2.73 3.85
N THR A 185 -22.49 4.02 4.14
CA THR A 185 -21.19 4.65 4.46
C THR A 185 -20.61 4.11 5.76
N GLN A 186 -21.40 3.85 6.81
CA GLN A 186 -20.93 3.19 8.04
C GLN A 186 -20.30 1.82 7.74
N LYS A 187 -20.97 1.02 6.89
CA LYS A 187 -20.46 -0.29 6.45
C LYS A 187 -19.17 -0.15 5.65
N LEU A 188 -19.10 0.80 4.71
CA LEU A 188 -17.89 1.09 3.95
C LEU A 188 -16.71 1.41 4.87
N ILE A 189 -16.89 2.34 5.83
CA ILE A 189 -15.82 2.75 6.76
C ILE A 189 -15.39 1.57 7.64
N THR A 190 -16.34 0.79 8.14
CA THR A 190 -16.05 -0.45 8.89
C THR A 190 -15.21 -1.42 8.05
N ASN A 191 -15.55 -1.58 6.77
CA ASN A 191 -14.88 -2.53 5.87
C ASN A 191 -13.44 -2.11 5.57
N ILE A 192 -13.23 -0.86 5.13
CA ILE A 192 -11.91 -0.40 4.65
C ILE A 192 -10.90 -0.17 5.79
N PHE A 193 -11.37 -0.11 7.03
CA PHE A 193 -10.56 -0.05 8.24
C PHE A 193 -10.59 -1.36 9.05
N SER A 194 -11.18 -2.43 8.52
CA SER A 194 -11.27 -3.71 9.22
C SER A 194 -9.89 -4.36 9.39
N LYS A 195 -9.52 -4.62 10.64
CA LYS A 195 -8.30 -5.36 10.98
C LYS A 195 -8.32 -6.77 10.42
N ASP A 196 -9.47 -7.43 10.40
CA ASP A 196 -9.55 -8.80 9.89
C ASP A 196 -9.42 -8.83 8.36
N MET A 197 -9.99 -7.84 7.66
CA MET A 197 -9.78 -7.67 6.22
C MET A 197 -8.28 -7.49 5.88
N PHE A 198 -7.56 -6.66 6.65
CA PHE A 198 -6.12 -6.50 6.41
C PHE A 198 -5.34 -7.78 6.72
N LYS A 199 -5.65 -8.50 7.81
CA LYS A 199 -5.02 -9.79 8.13
C LYS A 199 -5.25 -10.81 7.01
N ASP A 200 -6.48 -10.93 6.52
CA ASP A 200 -6.85 -11.85 5.45
C ASP A 200 -6.11 -11.50 4.15
N THR A 201 -6.04 -10.21 3.81
CA THR A 201 -5.27 -9.72 2.67
C THR A 201 -3.79 -10.09 2.78
N MET A 202 -3.18 -9.89 3.95
CA MET A 202 -1.78 -10.27 4.19
C MET A 202 -1.58 -11.79 4.07
N ALA A 203 -2.53 -12.59 4.57
CA ALA A 203 -2.48 -14.05 4.47
C ALA A 203 -2.58 -14.53 3.02
N LEU A 204 -3.45 -13.92 2.19
CA LEU A 204 -3.54 -14.20 0.75
C LEU A 204 -2.22 -13.93 0.02
N MET A 205 -1.47 -12.92 0.47
CA MET A 205 -0.12 -12.59 -0.03
C MET A 205 0.99 -13.50 0.54
N LYS A 206 0.62 -14.52 1.34
CA LYS A 206 1.51 -15.48 2.02
C LYS A 206 2.45 -14.84 3.04
N LEU A 207 2.02 -13.77 3.70
CA LEU A 207 2.79 -13.13 4.77
C LEU A 207 2.51 -13.81 6.12
N ASP A 208 3.51 -13.86 7.00
CA ASP A 208 3.33 -14.38 8.37
C ASP A 208 2.64 -13.32 9.26
N VAL A 209 1.30 -13.30 9.20
CA VAL A 209 0.45 -12.37 9.97
C VAL A 209 0.59 -12.55 11.49
N LYS A 210 1.04 -13.73 11.96
CA LYS A 210 1.25 -13.97 13.40
C LYS A 210 2.48 -13.23 13.91
N LYS A 211 3.51 -13.08 13.08
CA LYS A 211 4.77 -12.41 13.44
C LYS A 211 4.83 -10.96 12.99
N MET A 212 4.13 -10.66 11.91
CA MET A 212 3.87 -9.30 11.44
C MET A 212 2.37 -9.00 11.56
N PRO A 213 1.78 -8.98 12.77
CA PRO A 213 0.43 -8.45 12.91
C PRO A 213 0.43 -6.96 12.51
N LEU A 214 -0.73 -6.43 12.16
CA LEU A 214 -0.86 -5.13 11.49
C LEU A 214 -0.13 -3.96 12.17
N GLY A 215 -0.12 -3.93 13.50
CA GLY A 215 0.60 -2.89 14.26
C GLY A 215 2.10 -3.10 14.41
N LYS A 216 2.69 -4.13 13.75
CA LYS A 216 4.09 -4.55 13.84
C LYS A 216 4.93 -4.27 12.60
N LEU A 217 4.32 -3.90 11.47
CA LEU A 217 5.07 -3.66 10.23
C LEU A 217 5.58 -2.22 10.19
N SER A 218 6.89 -2.01 10.35
CA SER A 218 7.44 -0.66 10.28
C SER A 218 7.68 -0.19 8.85
N LYS A 219 7.55 1.12 8.63
CA LYS A 219 7.94 1.80 7.38
C LYS A 219 9.35 1.42 6.94
N GLN A 220 10.28 1.33 7.89
CA GLN A 220 11.66 0.93 7.64
C GLN A 220 11.76 -0.52 7.13
N GLN A 221 10.96 -1.44 7.67
CA GLN A 221 10.94 -2.83 7.23
C GLN A 221 10.43 -2.96 5.79
N ILE A 222 9.37 -2.22 5.43
CA ILE A 222 8.86 -2.15 4.04
C ILE A 222 9.92 -1.56 3.11
N ALA A 223 10.60 -0.48 3.51
CA ALA A 223 11.67 0.13 2.73
C ALA A 223 12.82 -0.85 2.45
N ARG A 224 13.28 -1.59 3.46
CA ARG A 224 14.29 -2.66 3.28
C ARG A 224 13.79 -3.77 2.35
N GLY A 225 12.48 -4.04 2.36
CA GLY A 225 11.85 -4.98 1.44
C GLY A 225 12.00 -4.52 -0.02
N PHE A 226 11.76 -3.24 -0.29
CA PHE A 226 11.97 -2.68 -1.62
C PHE A 226 13.44 -2.76 -2.04
N GLU A 227 14.38 -2.38 -1.18
CA GLU A 227 15.83 -2.49 -1.45
C GLU A 227 16.24 -3.92 -1.86
N ALA A 228 15.68 -4.94 -1.19
CA ALA A 228 15.92 -6.33 -1.54
C ALA A 228 15.35 -6.72 -2.93
N LEU A 229 14.19 -6.18 -3.31
CA LEU A 229 13.60 -6.39 -4.64
C LEU A 229 14.36 -5.62 -5.74
N GLU A 230 14.96 -4.48 -5.43
CA GLU A 230 15.79 -3.72 -6.37
C GLU A 230 17.08 -4.47 -6.70
N ALA A 231 17.71 -5.07 -5.69
CA ALA A 231 18.86 -5.94 -5.89
C ALA A 231 18.50 -7.16 -6.77
N LEU A 232 17.32 -7.75 -6.56
CA LEU A 232 16.78 -8.82 -7.43
C LEU A 232 16.54 -8.34 -8.87
N GLU A 233 15.98 -7.14 -9.05
CA GLU A 233 15.76 -6.56 -10.37
C GLU A 233 17.08 -6.33 -11.11
N GLY A 234 18.09 -5.80 -10.41
CA GLY A 234 19.43 -5.62 -10.95
C GLY A 234 20.05 -6.94 -11.40
N ALA A 235 19.95 -7.98 -10.57
CA ALA A 235 20.46 -9.31 -10.89
C ALA A 235 19.71 -9.99 -12.06
N LEU A 236 18.39 -9.79 -12.18
CA LEU A 236 17.58 -10.32 -13.29
C LEU A 236 17.92 -9.68 -14.63
N LYS A 237 18.35 -8.41 -14.63
CA LYS A 237 18.75 -7.68 -15.84
C LYS A 237 20.22 -7.88 -16.21
N ALA A 238 21.04 -8.37 -15.27
CA ALA A 238 22.45 -8.61 -15.48
C ALA A 238 22.71 -9.89 -16.31
N PRO A 239 23.86 -9.99 -16.99
CA PRO A 239 24.28 -11.23 -17.66
C PRO A 239 24.37 -12.41 -16.66
N PRO A 240 24.08 -13.65 -17.09
CA PRO A 240 24.20 -14.82 -16.23
C PRO A 240 25.59 -14.95 -15.60
N GLY A 241 25.65 -15.12 -14.27
CA GLY A 241 26.89 -15.28 -13.51
C GLY A 241 27.54 -13.99 -13.01
N ALA A 242 26.96 -12.82 -13.29
CA ALA A 242 27.39 -11.55 -12.69
C ALA A 242 26.69 -11.31 -11.34
N GLY A 243 27.44 -11.33 -10.24
CA GLY A 243 26.96 -10.95 -8.90
C GLY A 243 26.40 -12.09 -8.05
N GLN A 244 25.54 -11.74 -7.08
CA GLN A 244 24.89 -12.69 -6.18
C GLN A 244 23.86 -13.55 -6.93
N SER A 245 23.67 -14.80 -6.49
CA SER A 245 22.66 -15.67 -7.10
C SER A 245 21.24 -15.17 -6.80
N LEU A 246 20.30 -15.43 -7.71
CA LEU A 246 18.88 -15.10 -7.51
C LEU A 246 18.32 -15.80 -6.27
N GLU A 247 18.82 -16.98 -5.92
CA GLU A 247 18.46 -17.73 -4.72
C GLU A 247 18.92 -17.02 -3.44
N GLU A 248 20.13 -16.46 -3.41
CA GLU A 248 20.64 -15.69 -2.27
C GLU A 248 19.85 -14.40 -2.07
N LEU A 249 19.59 -13.67 -3.15
CA LEU A 249 18.79 -12.45 -3.12
C LEU A 249 17.33 -12.73 -2.74
N SER A 250 16.75 -13.84 -3.22
CA SER A 250 15.43 -14.31 -2.79
C SER A 250 15.41 -14.67 -1.31
N SER A 251 16.48 -15.33 -0.83
CA SER A 251 16.65 -15.65 0.59
C SER A 251 16.73 -14.38 1.43
N HIS A 252 17.44 -13.36 0.94
CA HIS A 252 17.51 -12.06 1.60
C HIS A 252 16.14 -11.39 1.67
N PHE A 253 15.40 -11.32 0.55
CA PHE A 253 14.05 -10.76 0.52
C PHE A 253 13.11 -11.45 1.51
N TYR A 254 13.03 -12.79 1.53
CA TYR A 254 12.17 -13.51 2.48
C TYR A 254 12.66 -13.45 3.93
N THR A 255 13.95 -13.18 4.13
CA THR A 255 14.49 -12.88 5.45
C THR A 255 13.97 -11.52 5.93
N VAL A 256 13.99 -10.51 5.08
CA VAL A 256 13.48 -9.16 5.38
C VAL A 256 11.95 -9.16 5.49
N ILE A 257 11.24 -9.84 4.59
CA ILE A 257 9.77 -9.88 4.58
C ILE A 257 9.32 -11.32 4.86
N PRO A 258 9.07 -11.68 6.13
CA PRO A 258 8.63 -13.01 6.53
C PRO A 258 7.41 -13.52 5.76
N HIS A 259 7.60 -14.58 4.99
CA HIS A 259 6.53 -15.28 4.29
C HIS A 259 6.26 -16.65 4.89
N ASP A 260 4.99 -17.03 4.94
CA ASP A 260 4.56 -18.39 5.27
C ASP A 260 4.38 -19.22 3.99
N PHE A 261 5.27 -20.20 3.82
CA PHE A 261 5.22 -21.17 2.71
C PHE A 261 4.80 -22.56 3.18
N GLY A 262 4.24 -22.69 4.39
CA GLY A 262 4.04 -23.98 5.04
C GLY A 262 5.34 -24.77 5.04
N ARG A 263 5.29 -26.09 4.81
CA ARG A 263 6.47 -26.97 4.75
C ARG A 263 7.22 -26.93 3.41
N SER A 264 6.71 -26.21 2.42
CA SER A 264 7.30 -26.11 1.09
C SER A 264 8.53 -25.20 1.07
N ARG A 265 9.43 -25.46 0.13
CA ARG A 265 10.59 -24.61 -0.16
C ARG A 265 10.09 -23.21 -0.59
N PRO A 266 10.61 -22.10 -0.01
CA PRO A 266 10.33 -20.77 -0.52
C PRO A 266 10.71 -20.68 -2.02
N PRO A 267 9.84 -20.16 -2.90
CA PRO A 267 10.13 -20.13 -4.34
C PRO A 267 11.14 -19.03 -4.67
N PRO A 268 12.14 -19.29 -5.54
CA PRO A 268 13.05 -18.24 -5.99
C PRO A 268 12.29 -17.18 -6.80
N ILE A 269 12.68 -15.91 -6.64
CA ILE A 269 12.21 -14.78 -7.43
C ILE A 269 13.13 -14.68 -8.65
N ASN A 270 12.75 -15.39 -9.72
CA ASN A 270 13.61 -15.61 -10.89
C ASN A 270 12.98 -15.16 -12.23
N SER A 271 11.87 -14.43 -12.18
CA SER A 271 11.26 -13.80 -13.35
C SER A 271 10.79 -12.40 -13.01
N LEU A 272 10.66 -11.56 -14.05
CA LEU A 272 10.12 -10.21 -13.89
C LEU A 272 8.67 -10.22 -13.37
N ASP A 273 7.87 -11.22 -13.73
CA ASP A 273 6.49 -11.35 -13.26
C ASP A 273 6.42 -11.63 -11.75
N ILE A 274 7.26 -12.55 -11.24
CA ILE A 274 7.31 -12.85 -9.81
C ILE A 274 7.84 -11.63 -9.04
N LEU A 275 8.87 -10.96 -9.59
CA LEU A 275 9.40 -9.73 -9.02
C LEU A 275 8.33 -8.64 -8.93
N GLN A 276 7.57 -8.41 -10.01
CA GLN A 276 6.50 -7.41 -10.02
C GLN A 276 5.40 -7.75 -9.02
N ALA A 277 4.98 -9.02 -8.95
CA ALA A 277 4.00 -9.46 -7.95
C ALA A 277 4.48 -9.22 -6.50
N LYS A 278 5.79 -9.31 -6.23
CA LYS A 278 6.35 -8.96 -4.91
C LYS A 278 6.45 -7.47 -4.66
N LYS A 279 6.70 -6.66 -5.69
CA LYS A 279 6.62 -5.19 -5.60
C LYS A 279 5.20 -4.75 -5.29
N ASP A 280 4.21 -5.28 -6.02
CA ASP A 280 2.79 -4.99 -5.81
C ASP A 280 2.35 -5.37 -4.39
N MET A 281 2.82 -6.52 -3.88
CA MET A 281 2.59 -6.92 -2.49
C MET A 281 3.13 -5.91 -1.47
N LEU A 282 4.36 -5.41 -1.65
CA LEU A 282 4.93 -4.39 -0.76
C LEU A 282 4.18 -3.05 -0.84
N LEU A 283 3.65 -2.70 -2.01
CA LEU A 283 2.83 -1.50 -2.17
C LEU A 283 1.51 -1.62 -1.39
N VAL A 284 0.84 -2.77 -1.46
CA VAL A 284 -0.35 -3.05 -0.63
C VAL A 284 0.01 -2.98 0.85
N LEU A 285 1.15 -3.54 1.27
CA LEU A 285 1.59 -3.46 2.66
C LEU A 285 1.84 -2.02 3.14
N ALA A 286 2.43 -1.17 2.30
CA ALA A 286 2.64 0.24 2.62
C ALA A 286 1.31 0.98 2.84
N ASP A 287 0.28 0.63 2.05
CA ASP A 287 -1.04 1.23 2.18
C ASP A 287 -1.81 0.73 3.41
N ILE A 288 -1.63 -0.53 3.80
CA ILE A 288 -2.12 -1.07 5.07
C ILE A 288 -1.46 -0.31 6.24
N GLU A 289 -0.13 -0.12 6.20
CA GLU A 289 0.61 0.61 7.23
C GLU A 289 0.15 2.08 7.35
N LEU A 290 -0.10 2.74 6.21
CA LEU A 290 -0.68 4.09 6.18
C LEU A 290 -2.06 4.11 6.86
N ALA A 291 -2.94 3.18 6.51
CA ALA A 291 -4.28 3.09 7.10
C ALA A 291 -4.23 2.88 8.63
N GLN A 292 -3.32 2.03 9.11
CA GLN A 292 -3.11 1.82 10.55
C GLN A 292 -2.57 3.08 11.24
N THR A 293 -1.63 3.78 10.63
CA THR A 293 -1.08 5.04 11.16
C THR A 293 -2.16 6.11 11.30
N LEU A 294 -3.04 6.24 10.30
CA LEU A 294 -4.17 7.17 10.34
C LEU A 294 -5.08 6.89 11.55
N GLN A 295 -5.45 5.62 11.78
CA GLN A 295 -6.31 5.24 12.90
C GLN A 295 -5.64 5.45 14.27
N ALA A 296 -4.32 5.27 14.37
CA ALA A 296 -3.58 5.45 15.61
C ALA A 296 -3.50 6.94 16.03
N ALA A 297 -3.21 7.84 15.08
CA ALA A 297 -3.04 9.27 15.35
C ALA A 297 -4.28 9.93 15.98
N SER A 298 -5.47 9.45 15.64
CA SER A 298 -6.72 9.99 16.17
C SER A 298 -7.09 9.47 17.57
N GLN A 299 -6.35 8.50 18.14
CA GLN A 299 -6.53 8.06 19.53
C GLN A 299 -5.83 8.97 20.55
N GLU A 300 -4.95 9.86 20.09
CA GLU A 300 -4.17 10.77 20.95
C GLU A 300 -4.85 12.13 21.17
N GLU A 301 -5.96 12.41 20.48
CA GLU A 301 -6.73 13.64 20.70
C GLU A 301 -7.46 13.61 22.06
N GLU A 302 -7.29 14.73 22.77
CA GLU A 302 -7.40 14.95 24.21
C GLU A 302 -8.77 14.71 24.87
N ARG A 303 -8.77 14.85 26.20
CA ARG A 303 -9.90 14.80 27.14
C ARG A 303 -10.99 15.84 26.80
N VAL A 304 -11.80 15.57 25.78
CA VAL A 304 -13.05 16.31 25.51
C VAL A 304 -14.20 15.57 26.20
N GLU A 305 -15.12 16.29 26.84
CA GLU A 305 -16.30 15.69 27.49
C GLU A 305 -17.23 14.97 26.49
N GLU A 306 -17.24 15.44 25.23
CA GLU A 306 -17.93 14.79 24.13
C GLU A 306 -16.97 14.40 23.01
N VAL A 307 -16.98 13.12 22.61
CA VAL A 307 -16.18 12.62 21.49
C VAL A 307 -17.08 12.22 20.32
N PRO A 308 -16.64 12.42 19.05
CA PRO A 308 -17.35 11.92 17.88
C PRO A 308 -17.54 10.40 17.93
N HIS A 309 -18.52 9.87 17.18
CA HIS A 309 -18.64 8.44 16.97
C HIS A 309 -17.35 7.89 16.32
N PRO A 310 -16.86 6.69 16.69
CA PRO A 310 -15.62 6.14 16.12
C PRO A 310 -15.60 6.10 14.58
N LEU A 311 -16.73 5.77 13.94
CA LEU A 311 -16.84 5.79 12.48
C LEU A 311 -16.78 7.20 11.89
N ASP A 312 -17.30 8.22 12.58
CA ASP A 312 -17.17 9.61 12.13
C ASP A 312 -15.70 10.04 12.19
N ARG A 313 -14.98 9.61 13.24
CA ARG A 313 -13.54 9.87 13.37
C ARG A 313 -12.75 9.21 12.23
N ASP A 314 -12.99 7.93 11.98
CA ASP A 314 -12.33 7.19 10.90
C ASP A 314 -12.67 7.75 9.51
N TYR A 315 -13.90 8.21 9.30
CA TYR A 315 -14.31 8.92 8.09
C TYR A 315 -13.57 10.26 7.92
N GLN A 316 -13.44 11.06 8.98
CA GLN A 316 -12.73 12.34 8.94
C GLN A 316 -11.25 12.19 8.59
N LEU A 317 -10.60 11.09 9.02
CA LEU A 317 -9.21 10.79 8.68
C LEU A 317 -8.97 10.66 7.17
N LEU A 318 -9.99 10.22 6.41
CA LEU A 318 -9.88 10.07 4.97
C LEU A 318 -9.72 11.41 4.25
N LYS A 319 -10.11 12.53 4.88
CA LYS A 319 -10.11 13.86 4.25
C LYS A 319 -10.75 13.84 2.86
N CYS A 320 -11.84 13.08 2.76
CA CYS A 320 -12.51 12.78 1.52
C CYS A 320 -14.01 12.74 1.77
N GLN A 321 -14.73 13.62 1.09
CA GLN A 321 -16.19 13.63 1.16
C GLN A 321 -16.72 12.47 0.30
N LEU A 322 -17.57 11.64 0.92
CA LEU A 322 -18.32 10.59 0.25
C LEU A 322 -19.81 10.92 0.34
N GLN A 323 -20.48 10.97 -0.81
CA GLN A 323 -21.92 11.16 -0.87
C GLN A 323 -22.55 9.95 -1.57
N LEU A 324 -23.35 9.18 -0.81
CA LEU A 324 -24.10 8.05 -1.37
C LEU A 324 -25.08 8.55 -2.44
N LEU A 325 -25.06 7.89 -3.60
CA LEU A 325 -26.00 8.14 -4.68
C LEU A 325 -27.26 7.30 -4.52
N ASP A 326 -28.41 7.95 -4.71
CA ASP A 326 -29.70 7.30 -4.83
C ASP A 326 -29.78 6.55 -6.18
N SER A 327 -30.27 5.31 -6.13
CA SER A 327 -30.33 4.41 -7.29
C SER A 327 -31.31 4.87 -8.38
N GLY A 328 -32.24 5.77 -8.06
CA GLY A 328 -33.17 6.39 -9.00
C GLY A 328 -32.55 7.53 -9.83
N THR A 329 -31.39 8.06 -9.45
CA THR A 329 -30.73 9.15 -10.17
C THR A 329 -30.19 8.70 -11.52
N ASP A 330 -30.20 9.61 -12.50
CA ASP A 330 -29.72 9.29 -13.85
C ASP A 330 -28.22 9.00 -13.87
N GLU A 331 -27.46 9.70 -13.03
CA GLU A 331 -26.04 9.46 -12.82
C GLU A 331 -25.75 8.03 -12.32
N TYR A 332 -26.55 7.52 -11.37
CA TYR A 332 -26.43 6.14 -10.92
C TYR A 332 -26.72 5.15 -12.06
N LYS A 333 -27.76 5.40 -12.86
CA LYS A 333 -28.12 4.53 -14.01
C LYS A 333 -27.01 4.51 -15.06
N VAL A 334 -26.39 5.65 -15.36
CA VAL A 334 -25.24 5.73 -16.28
C VAL A 334 -24.09 4.83 -15.82
N ILE A 335 -23.76 4.89 -14.53
CA ILE A 335 -22.71 4.06 -13.93
C ILE A 335 -23.09 2.58 -13.95
N GLN A 336 -24.35 2.25 -13.65
CA GLN A 336 -24.87 0.90 -13.69
C GLN A 336 -24.83 0.29 -15.10
N ILE A 337 -25.20 1.08 -16.11
CA ILE A 337 -25.12 0.68 -17.53
C ILE A 337 -23.65 0.47 -17.90
N TYR A 338 -22.76 1.39 -17.54
CA TYR A 338 -21.33 1.27 -17.84
C TYR A 338 -20.74 -0.03 -17.24
N LEU A 339 -21.05 -0.32 -15.97
CA LEU A 339 -20.60 -1.53 -15.27
C LEU A 339 -21.08 -2.80 -15.98
N LYS A 340 -22.36 -2.82 -16.35
CA LYS A 340 -23.00 -3.99 -16.98
C LYS A 340 -22.51 -4.23 -18.40
N GLN A 341 -22.47 -3.19 -19.23
CA GLN A 341 -22.17 -3.32 -20.66
C GLN A 341 -20.70 -3.64 -20.93
N THR A 342 -19.81 -3.22 -20.03
CA THR A 342 -18.37 -3.49 -20.16
C THR A 342 -17.84 -4.55 -19.18
N GLY A 343 -18.76 -5.20 -18.45
CA GLY A 343 -18.47 -6.29 -17.53
C GLY A 343 -18.29 -7.64 -18.23
N HIS A 344 -17.98 -8.68 -17.45
CA HIS A 344 -17.83 -10.03 -17.99
C HIS A 344 -19.20 -10.68 -18.23
N ASN A 345 -19.42 -11.27 -19.41
CA ASN A 345 -20.72 -11.86 -19.78
C ASN A 345 -21.23 -12.95 -18.82
N TYR A 346 -20.32 -13.63 -18.11
CA TYR A 346 -20.64 -14.75 -17.21
C TYR A 346 -20.43 -14.46 -15.72
N ARG A 347 -19.77 -13.34 -15.38
CA ARG A 347 -19.38 -12.97 -14.01
C ARG A 347 -19.42 -11.45 -13.86
N CYS A 348 -20.57 -10.86 -14.15
CA CYS A 348 -20.75 -9.42 -13.96
C CYS A 348 -20.90 -9.14 -12.45
N PRO A 349 -20.10 -8.22 -11.88
CA PRO A 349 -20.27 -7.83 -10.50
C PRO A 349 -21.65 -7.23 -10.27
N ALA A 350 -22.27 -7.55 -9.13
CA ALA A 350 -23.55 -6.96 -8.74
C ALA A 350 -23.32 -5.64 -8.00
N LEU A 351 -23.71 -4.52 -8.62
CA LEU A 351 -23.63 -3.19 -8.03
C LEU A 351 -24.53 -3.07 -6.79
N GLN A 352 -23.95 -2.67 -5.66
CA GLN A 352 -24.70 -2.45 -4.41
C GLN A 352 -24.87 -0.96 -4.14
N HIS A 353 -23.77 -0.22 -4.11
CA HIS A 353 -23.73 1.19 -3.73
C HIS A 353 -22.76 1.96 -4.62
N VAL A 354 -23.04 3.25 -4.80
CA VAL A 354 -22.16 4.18 -5.48
C VAL A 354 -22.04 5.43 -4.62
N TRP A 355 -20.82 5.84 -4.30
CA TRP A 355 -20.53 7.12 -3.66
C TRP A 355 -19.88 8.07 -4.65
N LYS A 356 -20.36 9.31 -4.71
CA LYS A 356 -19.57 10.43 -5.24
C LYS A 356 -18.38 10.66 -4.32
N VAL A 357 -17.21 10.80 -4.91
CA VAL A 357 -15.94 11.00 -4.22
C VAL A 357 -15.47 12.42 -4.48
N ASN A 358 -15.20 13.16 -3.42
CA ASN A 358 -14.59 14.48 -3.50
C ASN A 358 -13.46 14.58 -2.46
N ARG A 359 -12.25 14.27 -2.90
CA ARG A 359 -11.05 14.25 -2.06
C ARG A 359 -10.44 15.64 -1.91
N GLU A 360 -10.01 15.99 -0.70
CA GLU A 360 -9.41 17.29 -0.39
C GLU A 360 -8.17 17.57 -1.26
N GLY A 361 -8.11 18.78 -1.84
CA GLY A 361 -7.03 19.25 -2.71
C GLY A 361 -6.94 18.59 -4.10
N GLU A 362 -7.71 17.53 -4.37
CA GLU A 362 -7.65 16.83 -5.67
C GLU A 362 -8.24 17.68 -6.80
N GLY A 363 -9.33 18.39 -6.52
CA GLY A 363 -9.91 19.35 -7.47
C GLY A 363 -8.90 20.42 -7.88
N ASP A 364 -8.21 21.03 -6.92
CA ASP A 364 -7.26 22.12 -7.17
C ASP A 364 -6.09 21.68 -8.05
N ARG A 365 -5.48 20.52 -7.76
CA ARG A 365 -4.40 19.99 -8.61
C ARG A 365 -4.88 19.60 -10.01
N PHE A 366 -6.13 19.12 -10.12
CA PHE A 366 -6.72 18.70 -11.38
C PHE A 366 -7.09 19.88 -12.28
N GLN A 367 -7.38 21.07 -11.72
CA GLN A 367 -7.64 22.30 -12.48
C GLN A 367 -6.46 22.74 -13.35
N ALA A 368 -5.23 22.31 -13.03
CA ALA A 368 -4.05 22.52 -13.89
C ALA A 368 -4.26 21.95 -15.30
N HIS A 369 -5.13 20.96 -15.45
CA HIS A 369 -5.45 20.30 -16.71
C HIS A 369 -6.76 20.79 -17.32
N SER A 370 -7.40 21.85 -16.81
CA SER A 370 -8.70 22.36 -17.29
C SER A 370 -8.78 22.63 -18.80
N LYS A 371 -7.65 23.02 -19.42
CA LYS A 371 -7.54 23.25 -20.88
C LYS A 371 -7.28 21.97 -21.68
N LEU A 372 -6.95 20.88 -21.01
CA LEU A 372 -6.75 19.57 -21.62
C LEU A 372 -8.12 18.95 -21.87
N GLY A 373 -8.46 18.77 -23.14
CA GLY A 373 -9.66 18.05 -23.59
C GLY A 373 -9.45 16.52 -23.54
N ASN A 374 -10.34 15.79 -24.22
CA ASN A 374 -10.35 14.32 -24.21
C ASN A 374 -10.37 13.76 -22.78
N ARG A 375 -11.47 14.02 -22.08
CA ARG A 375 -11.70 13.55 -20.71
C ARG A 375 -12.56 12.31 -20.78
N LYS A 376 -12.14 11.25 -20.09
CA LYS A 376 -12.89 9.99 -20.05
C LYS A 376 -13.04 9.54 -18.61
N LEU A 377 -14.21 9.02 -18.28
CA LEU A 377 -14.47 8.34 -17.02
C LEU A 377 -14.03 6.88 -17.17
N LEU A 378 -13.06 6.45 -16.38
CA LEU A 378 -12.41 5.15 -16.56
C LEU A 378 -12.33 4.35 -15.26
N TRP A 379 -12.35 3.02 -15.40
CA TRP A 379 -12.30 2.07 -14.29
C TRP A 379 -10.90 1.93 -13.70
N HIS A 380 -10.84 1.83 -12.38
CA HIS A 380 -9.66 1.39 -11.63
C HIS A 380 -10.11 0.41 -10.54
N GLY A 381 -9.83 -0.87 -10.74
CA GLY A 381 -10.09 -1.91 -9.75
C GLY A 381 -8.90 -2.08 -8.83
N THR A 382 -9.15 -2.41 -7.57
CA THR A 382 -8.10 -2.43 -6.57
C THR A 382 -8.41 -3.37 -5.41
N ASN A 383 -7.40 -3.67 -4.59
CA ASN A 383 -7.58 -4.45 -3.38
C ASN A 383 -8.36 -3.64 -2.32
N VAL A 384 -9.35 -4.24 -1.64
CA VAL A 384 -10.07 -3.58 -0.54
C VAL A 384 -9.11 -2.96 0.50
N ALA A 385 -7.97 -3.62 0.75
CA ALA A 385 -6.94 -3.15 1.69
C ALA A 385 -6.27 -1.82 1.31
N VAL A 386 -6.40 -1.33 0.08
CA VAL A 386 -5.79 -0.05 -0.34
C VAL A 386 -6.81 1.07 -0.52
N VAL A 387 -8.11 0.80 -0.36
CA VAL A 387 -9.18 1.79 -0.58
C VAL A 387 -9.04 2.98 0.37
N ALA A 388 -8.77 2.75 1.65
CA ALA A 388 -8.56 3.83 2.63
C ALA A 388 -7.36 4.74 2.24
N ALA A 389 -6.26 4.13 1.78
CA ALA A 389 -5.08 4.86 1.32
C ALA A 389 -5.37 5.70 0.06
N ILE A 390 -6.12 5.15 -0.90
CA ILE A 390 -6.53 5.85 -2.13
C ILE A 390 -7.49 7.00 -1.80
N LEU A 391 -8.46 6.81 -0.91
CA LEU A 391 -9.37 7.88 -0.50
C LEU A 391 -8.62 9.01 0.21
N THR A 392 -7.57 8.71 0.96
CA THR A 392 -6.77 9.71 1.67
C THR A 392 -5.80 10.45 0.75
N SER A 393 -5.04 9.71 -0.07
CA SER A 393 -3.90 10.24 -0.82
C SER A 393 -4.15 10.44 -2.32
N GLY A 394 -5.25 9.88 -2.83
CA GLY A 394 -5.50 9.71 -4.26
C GLY A 394 -4.73 8.53 -4.86
N LEU A 395 -4.97 8.28 -6.15
CA LEU A 395 -4.17 7.33 -6.93
C LEU A 395 -2.74 7.88 -7.10
N ARG A 396 -1.74 7.02 -6.82
CA ARG A 396 -0.32 7.38 -6.77
C ARG A 396 0.50 6.62 -7.80
N ILE A 397 1.52 7.28 -8.34
CA ILE A 397 2.55 6.61 -9.14
C ILE A 397 3.65 6.17 -8.18
N MET A 398 3.47 5.00 -7.58
CA MET A 398 4.41 4.49 -6.58
C MET A 398 5.77 4.16 -7.20
N PRO A 399 6.91 4.37 -6.52
CA PRO A 399 8.21 4.27 -7.16
C PRO A 399 8.56 2.96 -7.85
N HIS A 400 8.02 1.86 -7.33
CA HIS A 400 8.19 0.50 -7.83
C HIS A 400 6.96 -0.06 -8.56
N SER A 401 5.92 0.78 -8.80
CA SER A 401 4.84 0.36 -9.66
C SER A 401 5.35 0.21 -11.10
N GLY A 402 4.77 -0.74 -11.80
CA GLY A 402 5.16 -1.09 -13.14
C GLY A 402 4.11 -2.00 -13.75
N GLY A 403 4.22 -2.21 -15.05
CA GLY A 403 3.30 -3.06 -15.77
C GLY A 403 3.69 -3.12 -17.23
N ARG A 404 2.78 -3.61 -18.04
CA ARG A 404 3.00 -3.88 -19.46
C ARG A 404 3.26 -2.61 -20.28
N ALA A 405 2.89 -1.43 -19.76
CA ALA A 405 3.12 -0.13 -20.38
C ALA A 405 3.87 0.84 -19.43
N GLY A 406 4.69 0.27 -18.55
CA GLY A 406 5.60 1.03 -17.68
C GLY A 406 4.98 1.55 -16.39
N LYS A 407 5.52 2.66 -15.87
CA LYS A 407 5.22 3.20 -14.55
C LYS A 407 4.28 4.40 -14.63
N GLY A 408 2.99 4.17 -14.43
CA GLY A 408 1.95 5.19 -14.42
C GLY A 408 0.73 4.75 -13.63
N ILE A 409 -0.34 5.53 -13.68
CA ILE A 409 -1.65 5.13 -13.17
C ILE A 409 -2.41 4.44 -14.30
N TYR A 410 -2.83 3.20 -14.06
CA TYR A 410 -3.52 2.37 -15.04
C TYR A 410 -5.02 2.46 -14.84
N PHE A 411 -5.73 2.65 -15.96
CA PHE A 411 -7.18 2.59 -16.04
C PHE A 411 -7.62 1.68 -17.18
N ALA A 412 -8.87 1.23 -17.15
CA ALA A 412 -9.49 0.50 -18.25
C ALA A 412 -10.82 1.12 -18.66
N SER A 413 -11.11 1.07 -19.95
CA SER A 413 -12.46 1.39 -20.46
C SER A 413 -13.44 0.24 -20.24
N GLU A 414 -12.93 -0.99 -20.06
CA GLU A 414 -13.75 -2.17 -19.82
C GLU A 414 -13.73 -2.59 -18.34
N ASN A 415 -14.90 -2.62 -17.69
CA ASN A 415 -15.06 -3.04 -16.30
C ASN A 415 -14.41 -4.41 -16.03
N SER A 416 -14.65 -5.39 -16.92
CA SER A 416 -14.12 -6.75 -16.77
C SER A 416 -12.59 -6.80 -16.64
N LYS A 417 -11.86 -5.86 -17.25
CA LYS A 417 -10.41 -5.75 -17.11
C LYS A 417 -10.03 -5.31 -15.70
N SER A 418 -10.60 -4.20 -15.24
CA SER A 418 -10.34 -3.64 -13.92
C SER A 418 -10.83 -4.54 -12.78
N ALA A 419 -11.94 -5.26 -12.98
CA ALA A 419 -12.48 -6.18 -11.98
C ALA A 419 -11.50 -7.32 -11.61
N ASN A 420 -10.58 -7.70 -12.50
CA ASN A 420 -9.54 -8.69 -12.19
C ASN A 420 -8.53 -8.23 -11.13
N TYR A 421 -8.45 -6.92 -10.88
CA TYR A 421 -7.58 -6.33 -9.85
C TYR A 421 -8.32 -6.14 -8.52
N VAL A 422 -9.62 -6.47 -8.46
CA VAL A 422 -10.40 -6.40 -7.24
C VAL A 422 -10.11 -7.62 -6.39
N THR A 423 -9.47 -7.39 -5.23
CA THR A 423 -9.41 -8.39 -4.16
C THR A 423 -10.57 -8.13 -3.21
N THR A 424 -11.36 -9.15 -2.96
CA THR A 424 -12.57 -9.06 -2.13
C THR A 424 -12.28 -9.36 -0.67
N MET A 425 -13.21 -8.94 0.19
CA MET A 425 -13.30 -9.39 1.57
C MET A 425 -14.60 -10.17 1.80
N CYS A 426 -14.53 -11.16 2.69
CA CYS A 426 -15.72 -11.86 3.16
C CYS A 426 -16.50 -10.95 4.12
N CYS A 427 -17.77 -10.70 3.83
CA CYS A 427 -18.69 -10.04 4.75
C CYS A 427 -19.96 -10.88 4.86
N GLY A 428 -20.04 -11.69 5.93
CA GLY A 428 -21.08 -12.70 6.07
C GLY A 428 -21.00 -13.75 4.95
N GLY A 429 -22.06 -13.88 4.15
CA GLY A 429 -22.13 -14.80 3.01
C GLY A 429 -21.69 -14.22 1.66
N HIS A 430 -21.22 -12.97 1.61
CA HIS A 430 -20.91 -12.26 0.36
C HIS A 430 -19.42 -11.91 0.23
N GLN A 431 -18.94 -11.86 -1.01
CA GLN A 431 -17.63 -11.32 -1.38
C GLN A 431 -17.79 -9.86 -1.78
N VAL A 432 -17.36 -8.94 -0.93
CA VAL A 432 -17.47 -7.50 -1.15
C VAL A 432 -16.16 -7.00 -1.77
N GLY A 433 -16.27 -6.23 -2.85
CA GLY A 433 -15.16 -5.56 -3.52
C GLY A 433 -15.47 -4.10 -3.82
N TYR A 434 -14.41 -3.33 -4.09
CA TYR A 434 -14.52 -1.91 -4.38
C TYR A 434 -13.81 -1.55 -5.68
N MET A 435 -14.42 -0.65 -6.46
CA MET A 435 -13.84 -0.13 -7.70
C MET A 435 -14.01 1.38 -7.77
N PHE A 436 -13.04 2.06 -8.37
CA PHE A 436 -13.12 3.49 -8.64
C PHE A 436 -13.50 3.77 -10.09
N LEU A 437 -14.27 4.82 -10.31
CA LEU A 437 -14.37 5.54 -11.57
C LEU A 437 -13.69 6.89 -11.41
N SER A 438 -12.71 7.15 -12.27
CA SER A 438 -11.92 8.38 -12.23
C SER A 438 -12.12 9.16 -13.52
N GLU A 439 -12.26 10.48 -13.40
CA GLU A 439 -12.14 11.37 -14.54
C GLU A 439 -10.65 11.51 -14.88
N VAL A 440 -10.29 11.13 -16.10
CA VAL A 440 -8.90 11.17 -16.58
C VAL A 440 -8.80 12.15 -17.74
N ALA A 441 -7.95 13.16 -17.58
CA ALA A 441 -7.64 14.11 -18.64
C ALA A 441 -6.55 13.53 -19.55
N LEU A 442 -6.98 12.81 -20.59
CA LEU A 442 -6.10 12.05 -21.48
C LEU A 442 -5.34 12.97 -22.45
N GLY A 443 -5.97 14.05 -22.92
CA GLY A 443 -5.35 14.95 -23.89
C GLY A 443 -4.98 14.24 -25.19
N ARG A 444 -3.77 14.50 -25.70
CA ARG A 444 -3.26 13.87 -26.92
C ARG A 444 -2.70 12.47 -26.60
N GLU A 445 -3.26 11.47 -27.25
CA GLU A 445 -3.02 10.05 -26.96
C GLU A 445 -1.85 9.48 -27.78
N TYR A 446 -0.93 8.77 -27.13
CA TYR A 446 0.06 7.93 -27.81
C TYR A 446 -0.38 6.47 -27.74
N HIS A 447 -0.55 5.81 -28.89
CA HIS A 447 -1.04 4.43 -28.93
C HIS A 447 0.10 3.43 -29.07
N ILE A 448 0.06 2.36 -28.29
CA ILE A 448 0.95 1.20 -28.41
C ILE A 448 0.12 -0.08 -28.60
N SER A 449 0.68 -1.07 -29.29
CA SER A 449 0.06 -2.39 -29.53
C SER A 449 0.94 -3.56 -29.06
N SER A 450 2.04 -3.25 -28.39
CA SER A 450 3.01 -4.20 -27.85
C SER A 450 3.51 -3.68 -26.50
N ASP A 451 3.89 -4.60 -25.63
CA ASP A 451 4.35 -4.30 -24.28
C ASP A 451 5.59 -3.40 -24.31
N ASP A 452 5.56 -2.33 -23.52
CA ASP A 452 6.72 -1.46 -23.25
C ASP A 452 6.77 -1.15 -21.75
N PRO A 453 7.34 -2.07 -20.94
CA PRO A 453 7.46 -1.88 -19.50
C PRO A 453 8.47 -0.77 -19.12
N SER A 454 9.17 -0.17 -20.09
CA SER A 454 10.19 0.86 -19.82
C SER A 454 9.62 2.27 -19.74
N LEU A 455 8.38 2.49 -20.19
CA LEU A 455 7.74 3.79 -20.24
C LEU A 455 7.63 4.44 -18.84
N LYS A 456 8.05 5.71 -18.76
CA LYS A 456 7.93 6.55 -17.55
C LYS A 456 7.21 7.88 -17.82
N SER A 457 6.93 8.15 -19.09
CA SER A 457 6.21 9.32 -19.58
C SER A 457 5.73 9.01 -21.00
N PRO A 458 4.67 9.67 -21.49
CA PRO A 458 4.33 9.61 -22.90
C PRO A 458 5.45 10.27 -23.74
N PRO A 459 5.59 9.92 -25.03
CA PRO A 459 6.52 10.61 -25.93
C PRO A 459 6.23 12.10 -26.04
N ALA A 460 7.22 12.89 -26.49
CA ALA A 460 7.10 14.33 -26.60
C ALA A 460 5.88 14.74 -27.46
N GLY A 461 5.05 15.64 -26.92
CA GLY A 461 3.84 16.11 -27.58
C GLY A 461 2.60 15.25 -27.35
N PHE A 462 2.67 14.22 -26.50
CA PHE A 462 1.55 13.43 -26.01
C PHE A 462 1.36 13.62 -24.51
N ASN A 463 0.16 13.33 -24.01
CA ASN A 463 -0.25 13.54 -22.62
C ASN A 463 -0.55 12.22 -21.90
N CYS A 464 -0.87 11.16 -22.65
CA CYS A 464 -1.14 9.82 -22.12
C CYS A 464 -0.62 8.74 -23.08
N VAL A 465 -0.53 7.51 -22.58
CA VAL A 465 -0.31 6.31 -23.40
C VAL A 465 -1.57 5.46 -23.32
N ILE A 466 -2.02 4.93 -24.46
CA ILE A 466 -3.08 3.94 -24.52
C ILE A 466 -2.51 2.68 -25.15
N ALA A 467 -2.40 1.62 -24.36
CA ALA A 467 -2.13 0.30 -24.87
C ALA A 467 -3.43 -0.25 -25.46
N ARG A 468 -3.54 -0.22 -26.79
CA ARG A 468 -4.79 -0.48 -27.50
C ARG A 468 -5.11 -1.97 -27.50
N GLY A 469 -6.29 -2.30 -26.99
CA GLY A 469 -6.84 -3.63 -26.99
C GLY A 469 -7.32 -4.09 -28.37
N ARG A 470 -7.58 -5.39 -28.49
CA ARG A 470 -8.33 -5.97 -29.61
C ARG A 470 -9.81 -5.59 -29.56
N THR A 471 -10.31 -5.19 -28.39
CA THR A 471 -11.66 -4.67 -28.17
C THR A 471 -11.63 -3.30 -27.51
N GLU A 472 -12.70 -2.54 -27.73
CA GLU A 472 -13.00 -1.28 -27.05
C GLU A 472 -14.53 -1.16 -26.94
N PRO A 473 -15.11 -0.61 -25.86
CA PRO A 473 -16.52 -0.27 -25.83
C PRO A 473 -16.94 0.52 -27.09
N ASP A 474 -18.09 0.17 -27.68
CA ASP A 474 -18.59 0.81 -28.90
C ASP A 474 -18.68 2.34 -28.74
N PRO A 475 -17.80 3.12 -29.40
CA PRO A 475 -17.73 4.56 -29.21
C PRO A 475 -18.98 5.30 -29.72
N THR A 476 -19.80 4.65 -30.56
CA THR A 476 -21.05 5.25 -31.05
C THR A 476 -22.14 5.32 -29.98
N GLN A 477 -21.96 4.58 -28.88
CA GLN A 477 -22.85 4.56 -27.73
C GLN A 477 -22.30 5.38 -26.55
N ASP A 478 -21.13 6.03 -26.71
CA ASP A 478 -20.59 6.91 -25.69
C ASP A 478 -21.58 8.03 -25.38
N ILE A 479 -21.76 8.30 -24.09
CA ILE A 479 -22.46 9.49 -23.63
C ILE A 479 -21.46 10.41 -22.93
N GLU A 480 -21.92 11.58 -22.52
CA GLU A 480 -21.11 12.49 -21.73
C GLU A 480 -21.83 12.92 -20.46
N LEU A 481 -21.06 12.97 -19.38
CA LEU A 481 -21.47 13.62 -18.14
C LEU A 481 -20.79 14.99 -18.04
N GLU A 482 -21.50 15.97 -17.50
CA GLU A 482 -20.90 17.24 -17.12
C GLU A 482 -20.39 17.13 -15.67
N LEU A 483 -19.07 17.20 -15.51
CA LEU A 483 -18.41 17.15 -14.20
C LEU A 483 -17.58 18.42 -14.03
N ASP A 484 -17.98 19.28 -13.08
CA ASP A 484 -17.40 20.61 -12.83
C ASP A 484 -17.26 21.48 -14.09
N GLY A 485 -18.30 21.49 -14.92
CA GLY A 485 -18.34 22.27 -16.16
C GLY A 485 -17.50 21.70 -17.31
N GLN A 486 -16.97 20.47 -17.17
CA GLN A 486 -16.24 19.76 -18.22
C GLN A 486 -17.07 18.59 -18.76
N ARG A 487 -17.07 18.41 -20.08
CA ARG A 487 -17.69 17.25 -20.74
C ARG A 487 -16.76 16.05 -20.61
N VAL A 488 -17.24 14.98 -19.99
CA VAL A 488 -16.48 13.75 -19.71
C VAL A 488 -17.17 12.57 -20.39
N VAL A 489 -16.45 11.91 -21.30
CA VAL A 489 -16.93 10.74 -22.02
C VAL A 489 -17.10 9.56 -21.07
N VAL A 490 -18.26 8.91 -21.11
CA VAL A 490 -18.57 7.69 -20.37
C VAL A 490 -19.00 6.62 -21.37
N PRO A 491 -18.21 5.54 -21.52
CA PRO A 491 -18.61 4.45 -22.39
C PRO A 491 -19.90 3.77 -21.92
N GLN A 492 -20.80 3.47 -22.85
CA GLN A 492 -22.04 2.72 -22.56
C GLN A 492 -22.22 1.50 -23.48
N GLY A 493 -21.40 1.36 -24.53
CA GLY A 493 -21.46 0.26 -25.47
C GLY A 493 -20.81 -1.02 -24.96
N GLN A 494 -21.23 -2.16 -25.49
CA GLN A 494 -20.50 -3.40 -25.33
C GLN A 494 -19.16 -3.34 -26.09
N PRO A 495 -18.13 -4.07 -25.65
CA PRO A 495 -16.86 -4.13 -26.36
C PRO A 495 -17.03 -4.67 -27.79
N VAL A 496 -16.54 -3.94 -28.78
CA VAL A 496 -16.51 -4.32 -30.20
C VAL A 496 -15.08 -4.51 -30.69
N PRO A 497 -14.83 -5.38 -31.69
CA PRO A 497 -13.49 -5.58 -32.23
C PRO A 497 -12.89 -4.32 -32.86
N CYS A 498 -11.68 -3.96 -32.45
CA CYS A 498 -10.88 -2.89 -33.03
C CYS A 498 -10.08 -3.41 -34.23
N ARG A 499 -10.59 -3.21 -35.46
CA ARG A 499 -9.97 -3.75 -36.69
C ARG A 499 -8.51 -3.35 -36.90
N GLU A 500 -8.11 -2.17 -36.43
CA GLU A 500 -6.72 -1.68 -36.52
C GLU A 500 -5.76 -2.39 -35.55
N PHE A 501 -6.28 -2.95 -34.45
CA PHE A 501 -5.48 -3.51 -33.34
C PHE A 501 -5.67 -5.02 -33.16
N VAL A 502 -6.07 -5.74 -34.22
CA VAL A 502 -6.30 -7.20 -34.18
C VAL A 502 -5.04 -7.96 -33.78
N SER A 503 -3.86 -7.49 -34.18
CA SER A 503 -2.55 -8.06 -33.83
C SER A 503 -1.99 -7.58 -32.50
N SER A 504 -2.71 -6.76 -31.74
CA SER A 504 -2.23 -6.24 -30.46
C SER A 504 -1.94 -7.35 -29.45
N SER A 505 -0.89 -7.17 -28.64
CA SER A 505 -0.61 -8.03 -27.47
C SER A 505 -1.61 -7.79 -26.33
N PHE A 506 -2.42 -6.74 -26.41
CA PHE A 506 -3.43 -6.40 -25.41
C PHE A 506 -4.81 -6.88 -25.86
N SER A 507 -5.48 -7.71 -25.05
CA SER A 507 -6.85 -8.12 -25.33
C SER A 507 -7.83 -6.97 -25.19
N GLN A 508 -7.69 -6.18 -24.13
CA GLN A 508 -8.52 -5.01 -23.79
C GLN A 508 -7.60 -3.82 -23.56
N SER A 509 -8.09 -2.60 -23.82
CA SER A 509 -7.28 -1.40 -23.72
C SER A 509 -6.88 -1.04 -22.29
N GLU A 510 -5.66 -0.54 -22.12
CA GLU A 510 -5.16 0.05 -20.88
C GLU A 510 -4.82 1.53 -21.13
N TYR A 511 -5.37 2.42 -20.30
CA TYR A 511 -5.18 3.86 -20.38
C TYR A 511 -4.22 4.30 -19.28
N LEU A 512 -3.13 4.97 -19.65
CA LEU A 512 -2.06 5.34 -18.73
C LEU A 512 -1.81 6.85 -18.72
N ILE A 513 -1.75 7.39 -17.51
CA ILE A 513 -1.22 8.73 -17.23
C ILE A 513 0.04 8.62 -16.38
N TYR A 514 0.94 9.58 -16.55
CA TYR A 514 2.25 9.61 -15.90
C TYR A 514 2.40 10.80 -14.96
N GLN A 515 1.28 11.48 -14.64
CA GLN A 515 1.20 12.53 -13.65
C GLN A 515 -0.08 12.34 -12.84
N GLU A 516 0.03 12.25 -11.51
CA GLU A 516 -1.12 12.02 -10.61
C GLU A 516 -2.20 13.10 -10.75
N SER A 517 -1.79 14.33 -11.05
CA SER A 517 -2.71 15.46 -11.28
C SER A 517 -3.62 15.30 -12.51
N GLN A 518 -3.36 14.34 -13.42
CA GLN A 518 -4.21 14.09 -14.60
C GLN A 518 -5.43 13.21 -14.31
N CYS A 519 -5.61 12.74 -13.08
CA CYS A 519 -6.83 12.05 -12.67
C CYS A 519 -7.48 12.70 -11.45
N ARG A 520 -8.80 12.57 -11.39
CA ARG A 520 -9.61 12.89 -10.22
C ARG A 520 -10.58 11.76 -9.95
N LEU A 521 -10.62 11.28 -8.71
CA LEU A 521 -11.62 10.30 -8.28
C LEU A 521 -13.00 10.97 -8.34
N ARG A 522 -13.96 10.28 -8.97
CA ARG A 522 -15.34 10.78 -9.09
C ARG A 522 -16.33 9.87 -8.39
N TYR A 523 -16.15 8.55 -8.52
CA TYR A 523 -17.02 7.58 -7.88
C TYR A 523 -16.26 6.41 -7.28
N LEU A 524 -16.80 5.90 -6.17
CA LEU A 524 -16.44 4.63 -5.56
C LEU A 524 -17.66 3.73 -5.63
N LEU A 525 -17.48 2.48 -6.05
CA LEU A 525 -18.55 1.50 -6.21
C LEU A 525 -18.31 0.33 -5.26
N GLU A 526 -19.34 -0.06 -4.50
CA GLU A 526 -19.39 -1.36 -3.82
C GLU A 526 -20.01 -2.39 -4.76
N ILE A 527 -19.29 -3.48 -4.98
CA ILE A 527 -19.73 -4.59 -5.82
C ILE A 527 -19.68 -5.91 -5.05
N HIS A 528 -20.60 -6.80 -5.38
CA HIS A 528 -20.53 -8.21 -4.97
C HIS A 528 -20.07 -9.07 -6.14
N LEU A 529 -19.13 -9.98 -5.89
CA LEU A 529 -18.52 -10.89 -6.87
C LEU A 529 -18.97 -12.34 -6.71
#